data_AF-A0A9W7DDY0-F1
#
_entry.id   AF-A0A9W7DDY0-F1
#
_cell.length_a   1.000
_cell.length_b   1.000
_cell.length_c   1.000
_cell.angle_alpha   90.00
_cell.angle_beta   90.00
_cell.angle_gamma   90.00
#
_symmetry.space_group_name_H-M   'P 1'
#
loop_
_entity.id
_entity.type
_entity.pdbx_description
1 polymer ?
#
loop_
_entity_poly.entity_id
_entity_poly.type
_entity_poly.pdbx_seq_one_letter_code
_entity_poly.pdbx_strand_id
1 'polypeptide(L)'
;MGEQHIRKTPAYVSKRRKSSNNRNSSTLSANKLIQQRPGKVKELFEKAKSTLSFIESQPRQAISFKGEPEGSNTQTVVNGNSAVDLNAELSHDMDVVLSQMKARYRKKFDRQMKQESQKKNSKKQKKNIDDKKNNNDNSSRDSFKDKVLSVEESLKLINSRKFNLVSIDIEQFEFSPEKITEIGISVYNPSYQLNSFFPHIWNLHLITEEFYRNRNKRFVPDCKDQNITSQSYMIHQMFIAAVFDQIFSKLGPNTVLVGHNLVGDVTALADILKVKFPDYLKIVDTENLWNSMVGAETAGQCKVSMGYILNKLSIPHSYLHNGVNDSYYTLTACLLMSSPSFIKNSRPALSNPPVMEKDERGAWKKFTPELKFNPAEQYVMEKCKKKTGKKNSPLPQTHFYPIIPFDLNAFQQYLLDITES
;
A
#
# COMPACT_ATOMS: atom_id res chain seq x y z
N MET A 1 -55.36 -47.01 -22.62
CA MET A 1 -55.85 -46.33 -21.41
C MET A 1 -54.68 -46.23 -20.45
N GLY A 2 -54.16 -45.03 -20.22
CA GLY A 2 -53.00 -44.80 -19.35
C GLY A 2 -53.00 -43.34 -18.93
N GLU A 3 -53.59 -43.07 -17.77
CA GLU A 3 -53.75 -41.73 -17.21
C GLU A 3 -52.43 -41.15 -16.71
N GLN A 4 -52.12 -39.93 -17.13
CA GLN A 4 -51.02 -39.12 -16.62
C GLN A 4 -51.51 -38.28 -15.44
N HIS A 5 -50.96 -38.52 -14.25
CA HIS A 5 -51.19 -37.68 -13.07
C HIS A 5 -50.28 -36.44 -13.08
N ILE A 6 -50.87 -35.29 -13.41
CA ILE A 6 -50.27 -33.97 -13.23
C ILE A 6 -50.44 -33.55 -11.76
N ARG A 7 -49.33 -33.47 -11.01
CA ARG A 7 -49.30 -32.87 -9.66
C ARG A 7 -49.15 -31.35 -9.78
N LYS A 8 -50.16 -30.61 -9.31
CA LYS A 8 -50.13 -29.15 -9.14
C LYS A 8 -49.39 -28.77 -7.84
N THR A 9 -48.48 -27.82 -7.92
CA THR A 9 -47.84 -27.17 -6.77
C THR A 9 -48.66 -25.96 -6.29
N PRO A 10 -48.70 -25.66 -4.98
CA PRO A 10 -49.47 -24.54 -4.45
C PRO A 10 -48.70 -23.21 -4.50
N ALA A 11 -49.45 -22.14 -4.77
CA ALA A 11 -48.98 -20.77 -4.87
C ALA A 11 -48.49 -20.19 -3.53
N TYR A 12 -47.34 -19.52 -3.57
CA TYR A 12 -46.72 -18.87 -2.41
C TYR A 12 -47.27 -17.45 -2.25
N VAL A 13 -48.06 -17.23 -1.19
CA VAL A 13 -48.64 -15.93 -0.83
C VAL A 13 -47.61 -15.10 -0.07
N SER A 14 -47.11 -14.02 -0.67
CA SER A 14 -46.19 -13.08 -0.01
C SER A 14 -46.96 -12.06 0.85
N LYS A 15 -46.76 -12.12 2.17
CA LYS A 15 -47.29 -11.12 3.11
C LYS A 15 -46.40 -9.87 3.11
N ARG A 16 -46.88 -8.78 2.51
CA ARG A 16 -46.34 -7.40 2.64
C ARG A 16 -46.46 -6.94 4.10
N ARG A 17 -45.33 -6.73 4.79
CA ARG A 17 -45.26 -5.96 6.04
C ARG A 17 -45.08 -4.48 5.71
N LYS A 18 -46.04 -3.66 6.16
CA LYS A 18 -45.95 -2.18 6.17
C LYS A 18 -45.03 -1.77 7.33
N SER A 19 -43.93 -1.07 7.05
CA SER A 19 -43.13 -0.39 8.07
C SER A 19 -43.61 1.07 8.19
N SER A 20 -44.13 1.41 9.36
CA SER A 20 -44.50 2.78 9.73
C SER A 20 -43.25 3.62 10.00
N ASN A 21 -43.25 4.81 9.38
CA ASN A 21 -42.37 5.92 9.72
C ASN A 21 -42.69 6.44 11.12
N ASN A 22 -41.68 6.56 11.98
CA ASN A 22 -41.73 7.53 13.07
C ASN A 22 -40.30 8.03 13.37
N ARG A 23 -39.96 9.20 12.84
CA ARG A 23 -38.79 10.00 13.22
C ARG A 23 -39.32 11.30 13.81
N ASN A 24 -39.08 11.51 15.10
CA ASN A 24 -38.83 12.81 15.73
C ASN A 24 -38.49 12.59 17.22
N SER A 25 -37.27 12.93 17.65
CA SER A 25 -37.06 13.86 18.77
C SER A 25 -35.59 14.00 19.18
N SER A 26 -35.23 15.27 19.37
CA SER A 26 -34.26 15.84 20.32
C SER A 26 -32.79 15.42 20.26
N THR A 27 -32.07 16.12 19.38
CA THR A 27 -30.73 16.66 19.62
C THR A 27 -30.74 17.66 20.78
N LEU A 28 -30.18 17.31 21.93
CA LEU A 28 -29.81 18.25 23.01
C LEU A 28 -28.81 17.57 23.96
N SER A 29 -27.51 17.55 23.63
CA SER A 29 -26.43 17.27 24.62
C SER A 29 -24.98 17.54 24.13
N ALA A 30 -24.72 18.14 22.97
CA ALA A 30 -23.34 18.26 22.47
C ALA A 30 -22.61 19.57 22.84
N ASN A 31 -23.29 20.57 23.39
CA ASN A 31 -22.73 21.92 23.58
C ASN A 31 -22.11 22.19 24.96
N LYS A 32 -21.85 21.18 25.80
CA LYS A 32 -21.27 21.38 27.13
C LYS A 32 -19.88 20.76 27.36
N LEU A 33 -19.20 20.26 26.31
CA LEU A 33 -17.92 19.53 26.48
C LEU A 33 -16.71 20.07 25.72
N ILE A 34 -16.72 21.32 25.23
CA ILE A 34 -15.59 21.87 24.46
C ILE A 34 -15.24 23.28 24.96
N GLN A 35 -14.69 23.35 26.17
CA GLN A 35 -13.96 24.52 26.69
C GLN A 35 -12.79 24.07 27.59
N GLN A 36 -11.95 23.14 27.14
CA GLN A 36 -10.68 22.73 27.78
C GLN A 36 -9.85 22.06 26.65
N ARG A 37 -8.56 22.32 26.32
CA ARG A 37 -7.40 22.89 27.03
C ARG A 37 -6.36 23.41 26.01
N PRO A 38 -5.91 24.67 26.06
CA PRO A 38 -4.67 25.12 25.41
C PRO A 38 -3.39 24.54 26.07
N GLY A 39 -3.48 23.95 27.26
CA GLY A 39 -2.33 23.41 28.00
C GLY A 39 -1.67 22.17 27.39
N LYS A 40 -2.42 21.34 26.65
CA LYS A 40 -1.91 20.05 26.15
C LYS A 40 -0.89 20.19 25.01
N VAL A 41 -0.98 21.29 24.25
CA VAL A 41 -0.01 21.61 23.19
C VAL A 41 1.31 22.12 23.79
N LYS A 42 1.23 22.91 24.86
CA LYS A 42 2.42 23.40 25.58
C LYS A 42 3.17 22.24 26.26
N GLU A 43 2.43 21.28 26.83
CA GLU A 43 3.00 20.06 27.43
C GLU A 43 3.74 19.18 26.41
N LEU A 44 3.16 18.98 25.23
CA LEU A 44 3.82 18.23 24.14
C LEU A 44 5.07 18.94 23.62
N PHE A 45 5.05 20.27 23.57
CA PHE A 45 6.20 21.07 23.13
C PHE A 45 7.37 21.01 24.11
N GLU A 46 7.11 21.11 25.41
CA GLU A 46 8.16 20.99 26.43
C GLU A 46 8.71 19.56 26.54
N LYS A 47 7.88 18.54 26.31
CA LYS A 47 8.34 17.15 26.25
C LYS A 47 9.32 16.93 25.09
N ALA A 48 9.01 17.47 23.91
CA ALA A 48 9.88 17.39 22.73
C ALA A 48 11.22 18.11 22.93
N LYS A 49 11.23 19.27 23.60
CA LYS A 49 12.48 19.96 23.98
C LYS A 49 13.36 19.10 24.90
N SER A 50 12.77 18.48 25.92
CA SER A 50 13.55 17.64 26.86
C SER A 50 14.19 16.44 26.15
N THR A 51 13.48 15.82 25.20
CA THR A 51 14.00 14.68 24.43
C THR A 51 15.16 15.08 23.52
N LEU A 52 15.09 16.26 22.89
CA LEU A 52 16.19 16.79 22.08
C LEU A 52 17.44 17.09 22.93
N SER A 53 17.27 17.75 24.08
CA SER A 53 18.39 18.01 24.99
C SER A 53 19.04 16.72 25.52
N PHE A 54 18.24 15.66 25.71
CA PHE A 54 18.75 14.36 26.14
C PHE A 54 19.60 13.70 25.04
N ILE A 55 19.16 13.77 23.78
CA ILE A 55 19.90 13.22 22.64
C ILE A 55 21.23 13.97 22.42
N GLU A 56 21.21 15.30 22.52
CA GLU A 56 22.41 16.14 22.40
C GLU A 56 23.42 15.90 23.54
N SER A 57 22.95 15.49 24.72
CA SER A 57 23.80 15.22 25.88
C SER A 57 24.51 13.85 25.85
N GLN A 58 24.19 12.96 24.90
CA GLN A 58 24.83 11.64 24.84
C GLN A 58 26.21 11.76 24.15
N PRO A 59 27.31 11.31 24.79
CA PRO A 59 28.62 11.31 24.15
C PRO A 59 28.62 10.38 22.94
N ARG A 60 29.01 10.91 21.79
CA ARG A 60 29.17 10.11 20.56
C ARG A 60 30.31 9.13 20.78
N GLN A 61 30.00 7.85 20.93
CA GLN A 61 31.03 6.81 20.97
C GLN A 61 31.70 6.72 19.60
N ALA A 62 32.98 7.08 19.55
CA ALA A 62 33.81 6.90 18.37
C ALA A 62 33.95 5.39 18.10
N ILE A 63 33.39 4.92 16.99
CA ILE A 63 33.60 3.57 16.50
C ILE A 63 35.01 3.53 15.91
N SER A 64 35.96 3.02 16.70
CA SER A 64 37.34 2.76 16.27
C SER A 64 37.37 1.52 15.37
N PHE A 65 37.44 1.72 14.05
CA PHE A 65 37.86 0.68 13.12
C PHE A 65 39.38 0.49 13.23
N LYS A 66 39.83 -0.65 13.77
CA LYS A 66 41.22 -1.11 13.65
C LYS A 66 41.39 -1.83 12.32
N GLY A 67 41.95 -1.13 11.33
CA GLY A 67 42.60 -1.72 10.17
C GLY A 67 44.08 -1.37 10.22
N GLU A 68 44.96 -2.37 10.25
CA GLU A 68 46.40 -2.19 10.09
C GLU A 68 46.73 -1.85 8.63
N PRO A 69 47.64 -0.90 8.36
CA PRO A 69 48.26 -0.78 7.04
C PRO A 69 49.76 -1.14 7.09
N GLU A 70 50.17 -2.00 6.17
CA GLU A 70 51.57 -2.14 5.79
C GLU A 70 52.00 -0.97 4.87
N GLY A 71 53.06 -0.28 5.30
CA GLY A 71 54.16 0.21 4.47
C GLY A 71 53.88 1.13 3.28
N SER A 72 54.12 2.44 3.46
CA SER A 72 55.16 3.17 2.69
C SER A 72 55.25 4.64 3.13
N ASN A 73 56.49 5.06 3.39
CA ASN A 73 56.85 6.39 3.88
C ASN A 73 56.84 7.43 2.75
N THR A 74 55.90 8.37 2.82
CA THR A 74 56.07 9.73 2.26
C THR A 74 55.57 10.74 3.29
N GLN A 75 56.52 11.44 3.93
CA GLN A 75 56.23 12.53 4.85
C GLN A 75 55.87 13.79 4.05
N THR A 76 54.57 14.09 3.97
CA THR A 76 54.06 15.44 3.66
C THR A 76 53.63 16.10 4.96
N VAL A 77 54.34 17.16 5.35
CA VAL A 77 53.96 18.03 6.47
C VAL A 77 52.73 18.83 6.06
N VAL A 78 51.55 18.42 6.53
CA VAL A 78 50.29 19.17 6.38
C VAL A 78 49.97 19.86 7.70
N ASN A 79 49.87 21.18 7.67
CA ASN A 79 49.52 22.03 8.80
C ASN A 79 48.17 21.63 9.42
N GLY A 80 48.20 21.20 10.67
CA GLY A 80 47.08 20.60 11.40
C GLY A 80 46.14 21.59 12.10
N ASN A 81 45.65 22.61 11.40
CA ASN A 81 44.57 23.48 11.88
C ASN A 81 43.54 23.68 10.75
N SER A 82 42.53 22.80 10.63
CA SER A 82 41.39 23.04 9.70
C SER A 82 40.21 22.08 9.86
N ALA A 83 40.41 20.85 10.34
CA ALA A 83 39.33 19.84 10.35
C ALA A 83 38.23 20.07 11.41
N VAL A 84 38.52 20.81 12.47
CA VAL A 84 37.53 21.12 13.53
C VAL A 84 36.62 22.27 13.10
N ASP A 85 37.16 23.28 12.41
CA ASP A 85 36.41 24.44 11.94
C ASP A 85 35.48 24.10 10.75
N LEU A 86 35.93 23.23 9.83
CA LEU A 86 35.10 22.78 8.69
C LEU A 86 33.83 22.02 9.12
N ASN A 87 33.91 21.25 10.21
CA ASN A 87 32.73 20.53 10.72
C ASN A 87 31.74 21.44 11.44
N ALA A 88 32.22 22.52 12.07
CA ALA A 88 31.37 23.52 12.70
C ALA A 88 30.62 24.36 11.66
N GLU A 89 31.30 24.77 10.59
CA GLU A 89 30.69 25.51 9.47
C GLU A 89 29.64 24.65 8.74
N LEU A 90 29.95 23.37 8.46
CA LEU A 90 29.02 22.47 7.79
C LEU A 90 27.78 22.16 8.64
N SER A 91 27.93 22.02 9.96
CA SER A 91 26.81 21.84 10.88
C SER A 91 25.92 23.08 10.95
N HIS A 92 26.53 24.27 10.95
CA HIS A 92 25.79 25.54 10.98
C HIS A 92 24.96 25.74 9.71
N ASP A 93 25.53 25.47 8.54
CA ASP A 93 24.84 25.59 7.26
C ASP A 93 23.66 24.61 7.16
N MET A 94 23.82 23.40 7.69
CA MET A 94 22.76 22.39 7.69
C MET A 94 21.60 22.77 8.63
N ASP A 95 21.89 23.36 9.79
CA ASP A 95 20.87 23.89 10.71
C ASP A 95 20.12 25.09 10.11
N VAL A 96 20.82 25.94 9.36
CA VAL A 96 20.20 27.03 8.60
C VAL A 96 19.26 26.47 7.53
N VAL A 97 19.66 25.46 6.77
CA VAL A 97 18.80 24.82 5.75
C VAL A 97 17.58 24.15 6.41
N LEU A 98 17.76 23.38 7.48
CA LEU A 98 16.66 22.73 8.19
C LEU A 98 15.70 23.73 8.82
N SER A 99 16.19 24.84 9.36
CA SER A 99 15.36 25.92 9.92
C SER A 99 14.53 26.61 8.83
N GLN A 100 15.12 26.87 7.66
CA GLN A 100 14.43 27.44 6.50
C GLN A 100 13.36 26.49 5.96
N MET A 101 13.64 25.19 5.88
CA MET A 101 12.66 24.17 5.50
C MET A 101 11.51 24.14 6.50
N LYS A 102 11.79 24.02 7.81
CA LYS A 102 10.77 24.05 8.89
C LYS A 102 9.91 25.31 8.82
N ALA A 103 10.49 26.48 8.55
CA ALA A 103 9.76 27.74 8.40
C ALA A 103 8.84 27.76 7.17
N ARG A 104 9.32 27.27 6.01
CA ARG A 104 8.50 27.14 4.79
C ARG A 104 7.33 26.18 5.00
N TYR A 105 7.55 25.06 5.68
CA TYR A 105 6.51 24.09 5.99
C TYR A 105 5.47 24.62 7.00
N ARG A 106 5.89 25.30 8.08
CA ARG A 106 4.96 25.97 9.01
C ARG A 106 4.06 26.98 8.29
N LYS A 107 4.62 27.82 7.42
CA LYS A 107 3.83 28.77 6.62
C LYS A 107 2.81 28.06 5.70
N LYS A 108 3.17 26.92 5.11
CA LYS A 108 2.25 26.13 4.28
C LYS A 108 1.14 25.50 5.12
N PHE A 109 1.49 24.95 6.28
CA PHE A 109 0.56 24.35 7.24
C PHE A 109 -0.43 25.39 7.79
N ASP A 110 0.03 26.57 8.22
CA ASP A 110 -0.82 27.65 8.71
C ASP A 110 -1.80 28.16 7.64
N ARG A 111 -1.35 28.23 6.38
CA ARG A 111 -2.23 28.56 5.24
C ARG A 111 -3.32 27.51 5.04
N GLN A 112 -2.98 26.22 5.15
CA GLN A 112 -3.93 25.13 5.04
C GLN A 112 -4.96 25.14 6.19
N MET A 113 -4.51 25.33 7.43
CA MET A 113 -5.38 25.44 8.61
C MET A 113 -6.32 26.64 8.52
N LYS A 114 -5.85 27.79 8.00
CA LYS A 114 -6.70 28.97 7.72
C LYS A 114 -7.75 28.68 6.64
N GLN A 115 -7.35 28.02 5.54
CA GLN A 115 -8.28 27.63 4.47
C GLN A 115 -9.34 26.63 4.96
N GLU A 116 -8.99 25.68 5.82
CA GLU A 116 -9.94 24.73 6.41
C GLU A 116 -10.91 25.40 7.38
N SER A 117 -10.43 26.37 8.17
CA SER A 117 -11.26 27.16 9.09
C SER A 117 -12.25 28.04 8.32
N GLN A 118 -11.82 28.65 7.21
CA GLN A 118 -12.69 29.39 6.28
C GLN A 118 -13.70 28.46 5.58
N LYS A 119 -13.29 27.27 5.14
CA LYS A 119 -14.19 26.26 4.54
C LYS A 119 -15.26 25.79 5.54
N LYS A 120 -14.91 25.62 6.82
CA LYS A 120 -15.87 25.26 7.88
C LYS A 120 -16.93 26.35 8.13
N ASN A 121 -16.57 27.63 8.01
CA ASN A 121 -17.54 28.73 8.09
C ASN A 121 -18.44 28.82 6.84
N SER A 122 -17.93 28.48 5.66
CA SER A 122 -18.71 28.46 4.41
C SER A 122 -19.69 27.27 4.28
N LYS A 123 -19.56 26.22 5.12
CA LYS A 123 -20.45 25.05 5.12
C LYS A 123 -21.87 25.34 5.65
N LYS A 124 -22.13 26.52 6.20
CA LYS A 124 -23.50 26.97 6.56
C LYS A 124 -24.31 27.56 5.39
N GLN A 125 -23.74 27.70 4.18
CA GLN A 125 -24.42 28.33 3.03
C GLN A 125 -24.51 27.47 1.75
N LYS A 126 -24.11 26.20 1.76
CA LYS A 126 -24.11 25.39 0.51
C LYS A 126 -25.14 24.27 0.56
N LYS A 127 -26.28 24.50 -0.10
CA LYS A 127 -27.22 23.46 -0.54
C LYS A 127 -27.38 23.39 -2.08
N ASN A 128 -26.58 24.16 -2.84
CA ASN A 128 -26.67 24.28 -4.31
C ASN A 128 -25.33 24.03 -5.05
N ILE A 129 -24.35 23.34 -4.44
CA ILE A 129 -23.01 23.10 -5.04
C ILE A 129 -22.70 21.62 -5.33
N ASP A 130 -23.61 20.72 -4.95
CA ASP A 130 -23.38 19.29 -5.10
C ASP A 130 -23.42 18.82 -6.57
N ASP A 131 -24.10 19.55 -7.46
CA ASP A 131 -24.15 19.18 -8.89
C ASP A 131 -22.87 19.54 -9.68
N LYS A 132 -22.08 20.52 -9.23
CA LYS A 132 -20.81 20.89 -9.91
C LYS A 132 -19.61 20.07 -9.46
N LYS A 133 -19.71 19.34 -8.34
CA LYS A 133 -18.58 18.59 -7.78
C LYS A 133 -18.41 17.20 -8.41
N ASN A 134 -19.50 16.60 -8.88
CA ASN A 134 -19.46 15.29 -9.53
C ASN A 134 -18.77 15.29 -10.91
N ASN A 135 -18.67 16.44 -11.60
CA ASN A 135 -18.02 16.48 -12.91
C ASN A 135 -16.47 16.50 -12.85
N ASN A 136 -15.86 16.90 -11.73
CA ASN A 136 -14.40 16.94 -11.63
C ASN A 136 -13.78 15.62 -11.16
N ASP A 137 -14.47 14.86 -10.30
CA ASP A 137 -13.93 13.65 -9.68
C ASP A 137 -13.79 12.47 -10.69
N ASN A 138 -14.44 12.53 -11.85
CA ASN A 138 -14.27 11.50 -12.90
C ASN A 138 -13.03 11.70 -13.78
N SER A 139 -12.48 12.92 -13.83
CA SER A 139 -11.41 13.26 -14.79
C SER A 139 -10.08 12.53 -14.52
N SER A 140 -9.68 12.38 -13.26
CA SER A 140 -8.44 11.68 -12.86
C SER A 140 -8.54 10.18 -13.16
N ARG A 141 -9.65 9.56 -12.77
CA ARG A 141 -9.87 8.13 -12.97
C ARG A 141 -9.86 7.74 -14.45
N ASP A 142 -10.51 8.54 -15.30
CA ASP A 142 -10.53 8.27 -16.74
C ASP A 142 -9.14 8.42 -17.35
N SER A 143 -8.32 9.38 -16.89
CA SER A 143 -6.95 9.55 -17.38
C SER A 143 -6.02 8.35 -17.14
N PHE A 144 -6.27 7.55 -16.08
CA PHE A 144 -5.49 6.35 -15.81
C PHE A 144 -6.00 5.11 -16.55
N LYS A 145 -7.29 5.04 -16.89
CA LYS A 145 -7.84 3.93 -17.68
C LYS A 145 -7.20 3.84 -19.06
N ASP A 146 -6.96 5.00 -19.69
CA ASP A 146 -6.32 5.06 -21.01
C ASP A 146 -4.83 4.63 -20.99
N LYS A 147 -4.23 4.57 -19.79
CA LYS A 147 -2.86 4.08 -19.58
C LYS A 147 -2.79 2.58 -19.34
N VAL A 148 -3.93 1.90 -19.16
CA VAL A 148 -3.99 0.44 -18.96
C VAL A 148 -3.72 -0.26 -20.29
N LEU A 149 -2.65 -1.05 -20.31
CA LEU A 149 -2.26 -1.81 -21.48
C LEU A 149 -3.19 -2.99 -21.71
N SER A 150 -3.36 -3.37 -22.98
CA SER A 150 -3.92 -4.67 -23.31
C SER A 150 -3.04 -5.80 -22.75
N VAL A 151 -3.61 -7.01 -22.67
CA VAL A 151 -2.89 -8.20 -22.20
C VAL A 151 -1.67 -8.48 -23.08
N GLU A 152 -1.81 -8.39 -24.40
CA GLU A 152 -0.71 -8.67 -25.34
C GLU A 152 0.42 -7.64 -25.20
N GLU A 153 0.08 -6.36 -25.09
CA GLU A 153 1.06 -5.30 -24.85
C GLU A 153 1.77 -5.47 -23.50
N SER A 154 1.01 -5.84 -22.45
CA SER A 154 1.56 -6.13 -21.13
C SER A 154 2.59 -7.27 -21.19
N LEU A 155 2.22 -8.39 -21.81
CA LEU A 155 3.09 -9.54 -21.97
C LEU A 155 4.35 -9.21 -22.78
N LYS A 156 4.21 -8.46 -23.88
CA LYS A 156 5.34 -8.02 -24.71
C LYS A 156 6.27 -7.10 -23.91
N LEU A 157 5.71 -6.18 -23.14
CA LEU A 157 6.47 -5.23 -22.34
C LEU A 157 7.26 -5.93 -21.25
N ILE A 158 6.62 -6.80 -20.47
CA ILE A 158 7.26 -7.52 -19.35
C ILE A 158 8.35 -8.46 -19.87
N ASN A 159 8.05 -9.22 -20.93
CA ASN A 159 9.02 -10.17 -21.50
C ASN A 159 10.19 -9.49 -22.22
N SER A 160 10.07 -8.21 -22.59
CA SER A 160 11.21 -7.46 -23.12
C SER A 160 12.34 -7.28 -22.11
N ARG A 161 12.04 -7.32 -20.80
CA ARG A 161 12.98 -7.06 -19.70
C ARG A 161 13.74 -5.73 -19.85
N LYS A 162 13.12 -4.73 -20.49
CA LYS A 162 13.68 -3.37 -20.66
C LYS A 162 13.08 -2.33 -19.72
N PHE A 163 12.04 -2.70 -18.98
CA PHE A 163 11.27 -1.78 -18.15
C PHE A 163 11.36 -2.17 -16.68
N ASN A 164 11.49 -1.17 -15.82
CA ASN A 164 11.26 -1.28 -14.38
C ASN A 164 9.77 -1.54 -14.15
N LEU A 165 9.47 -2.52 -13.31
CA LEU A 165 8.12 -2.85 -12.88
C LEU A 165 7.93 -2.35 -11.45
N VAL A 166 7.03 -1.40 -11.25
CA VAL A 166 6.72 -0.82 -9.94
C VAL A 166 5.32 -1.26 -9.55
N SER A 167 5.22 -2.21 -8.65
CA SER A 167 3.95 -2.61 -8.08
C SER A 167 3.58 -1.73 -6.89
N ILE A 168 2.32 -1.29 -6.87
CA ILE A 168 1.78 -0.44 -5.81
C ILE A 168 0.49 -1.07 -5.31
N ASP A 169 0.32 -1.08 -4.00
CA ASP A 169 -0.93 -1.44 -3.33
C ASP A 169 -1.14 -0.48 -2.14
N ILE A 170 -2.38 -0.05 -1.89
CA ILE A 170 -2.69 0.84 -0.77
C ILE A 170 -3.76 0.23 0.12
N GLU A 171 -3.60 0.41 1.42
CA GLU A 171 -4.65 0.10 2.39
C GLU A 171 -5.36 1.38 2.81
N GLN A 172 -6.69 1.32 2.77
CA GLN A 172 -7.55 2.41 3.19
C GLN A 172 -8.34 2.02 4.44
N PHE A 173 -8.62 3.00 5.29
CA PHE A 173 -9.43 2.74 6.48
C PHE A 173 -10.89 2.43 6.10
N GLU A 174 -11.40 1.28 6.54
CA GLU A 174 -12.69 0.74 6.11
C GLU A 174 -13.92 1.61 6.43
N PHE A 175 -13.79 2.58 7.34
CA PHE A 175 -14.86 3.52 7.70
C PHE A 175 -14.68 4.91 7.09
N SER A 176 -13.54 5.17 6.44
CA SER A 176 -13.13 6.47 5.92
C SER A 176 -12.13 6.23 4.79
N PRO A 177 -12.58 5.86 3.57
CA PRO A 177 -11.68 5.52 2.45
C PRO A 177 -10.73 6.66 2.06
N GLU A 178 -11.03 7.90 2.45
CA GLU A 178 -10.13 9.04 2.27
C GLU A 178 -8.86 9.00 3.15
N LYS A 179 -8.74 8.00 4.05
CA LYS A 179 -7.59 7.81 4.94
C LYS A 179 -6.79 6.60 4.49
N ILE A 180 -5.72 6.87 3.75
CA ILE A 180 -4.75 5.86 3.34
C ILE A 180 -3.86 5.53 4.55
N THR A 181 -3.98 4.32 5.07
CA THR A 181 -3.25 3.87 6.26
C THR A 181 -1.88 3.34 5.93
N GLU A 182 -1.73 2.67 4.79
CA GLU A 182 -0.48 2.03 4.36
C GLU A 182 -0.32 2.13 2.84
N ILE A 183 0.92 2.10 2.39
CA ILE A 183 1.30 2.02 0.98
C ILE A 183 2.42 0.99 0.86
N GLY A 184 2.18 -0.02 0.04
CA GLY A 184 3.18 -0.95 -0.42
C GLY A 184 3.74 -0.55 -1.76
N ILE A 185 5.06 -0.62 -1.89
CA ILE A 185 5.75 -0.44 -3.16
C ILE A 185 6.75 -1.59 -3.32
N SER A 186 6.65 -2.30 -4.43
CA SER A 186 7.60 -3.34 -4.81
C SER A 186 8.18 -3.03 -6.19
N VAL A 187 9.50 -3.02 -6.33
CA VAL A 187 10.18 -2.66 -7.57
C VAL A 187 11.04 -3.81 -8.06
N TYR A 188 10.84 -4.19 -9.31
CA TYR A 188 11.71 -5.10 -10.05
C TYR A 188 12.37 -4.34 -11.20
N ASN A 189 13.70 -4.29 -11.18
CA ASN A 189 14.50 -3.72 -12.25
C ASN A 189 15.29 -4.85 -12.93
N PRO A 190 14.98 -5.17 -14.20
CA PRO A 190 15.64 -6.27 -14.91
C PRO A 190 17.09 -5.98 -15.30
N SER A 191 17.51 -4.71 -15.33
CA SER A 191 18.78 -4.27 -15.94
C SER A 191 20.00 -4.85 -15.22
N TYR A 192 19.97 -4.95 -13.89
CA TYR A 192 21.06 -5.53 -13.08
C TYR A 192 20.85 -7.01 -12.74
N GLN A 193 19.76 -7.62 -13.23
CA GLN A 193 19.37 -8.99 -12.86
C GLN A 193 19.35 -9.95 -14.04
N LEU A 194 20.01 -9.61 -15.15
CA LEU A 194 20.03 -10.43 -16.37
C LEU A 194 20.48 -11.87 -16.10
N ASN A 195 21.40 -12.05 -15.15
CA ASN A 195 21.98 -13.34 -14.77
C ASN A 195 21.43 -13.90 -13.44
N SER A 196 20.45 -13.23 -12.83
CA SER A 196 19.89 -13.71 -11.57
C SER A 196 18.93 -14.88 -11.82
N PHE A 197 19.08 -15.96 -11.05
CA PHE A 197 18.15 -17.08 -11.07
C PHE A 197 16.79 -16.71 -10.47
N PHE A 198 16.78 -15.81 -9.50
CA PHE A 198 15.58 -15.35 -8.81
C PHE A 198 15.44 -13.83 -8.94
N PRO A 199 14.22 -13.31 -9.17
CA PRO A 199 14.02 -11.87 -9.22
C PRO A 199 14.30 -11.28 -7.84
N HIS A 200 15.26 -10.37 -7.77
CA HIS A 200 15.48 -9.51 -6.62
C HIS A 200 14.46 -8.37 -6.68
N ILE A 201 13.50 -8.40 -5.75
CA ILE A 201 12.44 -7.38 -5.68
C ILE A 201 12.74 -6.48 -4.49
N TRP A 202 12.90 -5.19 -4.78
CA TRP A 202 13.00 -4.17 -3.76
C TRP A 202 11.62 -3.88 -3.17
N ASN A 203 11.51 -3.70 -1.86
CA ASN A 203 10.23 -3.50 -1.17
C ASN A 203 10.32 -2.30 -0.22
N LEU A 204 9.30 -1.45 -0.26
CA LEU A 204 9.12 -0.31 0.63
C LEU A 204 7.71 -0.33 1.21
N HIS A 205 7.63 -0.39 2.53
CA HIS A 205 6.37 -0.29 3.25
C HIS A 205 6.28 1.03 3.99
N LEU A 206 5.31 1.87 3.58
CA LEU A 206 5.05 3.16 4.19
C LEU A 206 3.77 3.10 5.01
N ILE A 207 3.86 3.40 6.29
CA ILE A 207 2.71 3.50 7.20
C ILE A 207 2.46 4.97 7.50
N THR A 208 1.26 5.45 7.18
CA THR A 208 0.90 6.86 7.40
C THR A 208 0.77 7.15 8.90
N GLU A 209 1.63 8.04 9.41
CA GLU A 209 1.72 8.36 10.85
C GLU A 209 0.38 8.83 11.42
N GLU A 210 -0.32 9.70 10.69
CA GLU A 210 -1.59 10.31 11.11
C GLU A 210 -2.71 9.27 11.31
N PHE A 211 -2.63 8.16 10.58
CA PHE A 211 -3.64 7.10 10.57
C PHE A 211 -3.11 5.78 11.10
N TYR A 212 -1.98 5.78 11.80
CA TYR A 212 -1.38 4.56 12.36
C TYR A 212 -2.38 3.78 13.23
N ARG A 213 -3.17 4.50 14.03
CA ARG A 213 -4.18 3.93 14.93
C ARG A 213 -5.45 3.44 14.23
N ASN A 214 -5.68 3.81 12.97
CA ASN A 214 -6.81 3.34 12.19
C ASN A 214 -6.53 1.91 11.73
N ARG A 215 -7.24 0.93 12.28
CA ARG A 215 -7.02 -0.49 12.02
C ARG A 215 -8.28 -1.10 11.39
N ASN A 216 -8.13 -1.78 10.27
CA ASN A 216 -9.22 -2.51 9.59
C ASN A 216 -9.51 -3.80 10.36
N LYS A 217 -10.77 -4.06 10.72
CA LYS A 217 -11.13 -5.25 11.51
C LYS A 217 -12.48 -5.85 11.13
N ARG A 218 -13.35 -5.07 10.48
CA ARG A 218 -14.73 -5.47 10.22
C ARG A 218 -14.85 -6.28 8.93
N PHE A 219 -14.24 -5.81 7.84
CA PHE A 219 -14.37 -6.43 6.53
C PHE A 219 -13.12 -7.19 6.12
N VAL A 220 -11.97 -6.74 6.63
CA VAL A 220 -10.64 -7.19 6.23
C VAL A 220 -9.79 -7.43 7.48
N PRO A 221 -8.99 -8.53 7.55
CA PRO A 221 -8.01 -8.73 8.61
C PRO A 221 -7.02 -7.58 8.77
N ASP A 222 -6.60 -7.31 10.01
CA ASP A 222 -5.56 -6.30 10.31
C ASP A 222 -4.17 -6.94 10.19
N CYS A 223 -3.52 -6.78 9.04
CA CYS A 223 -2.17 -7.33 8.78
C CYS A 223 -1.09 -6.23 8.70
N LYS A 224 -1.41 -5.00 9.10
CA LYS A 224 -0.52 -3.84 8.96
C LYS A 224 0.88 -3.99 9.56
N ASP A 225 0.98 -4.61 10.73
CA ASP A 225 2.27 -4.79 11.42
C ASP A 225 2.97 -6.11 11.01
N GLN A 226 2.45 -6.81 10.00
CA GLN A 226 2.88 -8.15 9.58
C GLN A 226 3.60 -8.13 8.20
N ASN A 227 4.50 -7.17 8.03
CA ASN A 227 5.38 -7.11 6.86
C ASN A 227 6.42 -8.23 6.91
N ILE A 228 6.50 -9.03 5.84
CA ILE A 228 7.45 -10.14 5.71
C ILE A 228 8.56 -9.89 4.68
N THR A 229 8.45 -8.81 3.91
CA THR A 229 9.35 -8.52 2.78
C THR A 229 10.49 -7.60 3.16
N SER A 230 10.26 -6.71 4.13
CA SER A 230 11.14 -5.56 4.39
C SER A 230 10.84 -4.90 5.73
N GLN A 231 11.56 -3.80 5.99
CA GLN A 231 11.27 -2.91 7.09
C GLN A 231 10.09 -1.97 6.77
N SER A 232 9.31 -1.63 7.80
CA SER A 232 8.21 -0.69 7.68
C SER A 232 8.61 0.69 8.18
N TYR A 233 8.25 1.72 7.43
CA TYR A 233 8.60 3.10 7.74
C TYR A 233 7.35 3.90 8.08
N MET A 234 7.35 4.54 9.24
CA MET A 234 6.31 5.47 9.62
C MET A 234 6.62 6.84 9.01
N ILE A 235 5.72 7.33 8.17
CA ILE A 235 5.91 8.55 7.40
C ILE A 235 4.69 9.48 7.56
N HIS A 236 4.95 10.78 7.71
CA HIS A 236 3.90 11.78 7.69
C HIS A 236 3.35 11.90 6.26
N GLN A 237 2.02 11.88 6.10
CA GLN A 237 1.33 11.89 4.81
C GLN A 237 1.84 12.97 3.83
N MET A 238 2.26 14.12 4.35
CA MET A 238 2.75 15.25 3.56
C MET A 238 4.04 14.98 2.77
N PHE A 239 4.81 13.94 3.13
CA PHE A 239 6.06 13.57 2.44
C PHE A 239 5.87 12.49 1.37
N ILE A 240 4.72 11.82 1.33
CA ILE A 240 4.49 10.68 0.42
C ILE A 240 4.65 11.10 -1.05
N ALA A 241 4.10 12.25 -1.45
CA ALA A 241 4.27 12.75 -2.82
C ALA A 241 5.74 12.94 -3.20
N ALA A 242 6.57 13.45 -2.28
CA ALA A 242 8.01 13.62 -2.52
C ALA A 242 8.75 12.28 -2.64
N VAL A 243 8.30 11.24 -1.91
CA VAL A 243 8.83 9.88 -2.04
C VAL A 243 8.57 9.33 -3.44
N PHE A 244 7.34 9.45 -3.94
CA PHE A 244 7.00 9.03 -5.31
C PHE A 244 7.77 9.83 -6.37
N ASP A 245 7.91 11.15 -6.20
CA ASP A 245 8.71 11.99 -7.10
C ASP A 245 10.16 11.48 -7.20
N GLN A 246 10.76 11.10 -6.06
CA GLN A 246 12.12 10.53 -6.04
C GLN A 246 12.21 9.17 -6.70
N ILE A 247 11.27 8.26 -6.41
CA ILE A 247 11.22 6.92 -7.01
C ILE A 247 11.16 7.04 -8.54
N PHE A 248 10.20 7.80 -9.08
CA PHE A 248 10.04 7.90 -10.53
C PHE A 248 11.14 8.72 -11.20
N SER A 249 11.67 9.75 -10.55
CA SER A 249 12.83 10.49 -11.06
C SER A 249 14.07 9.58 -11.18
N LYS A 250 14.23 8.61 -10.28
CA LYS A 250 15.36 7.67 -10.28
C LYS A 250 15.17 6.52 -11.26
N LEU A 251 13.98 5.93 -11.31
CA LEU A 251 13.69 4.83 -12.25
C LEU A 251 13.55 5.30 -13.71
N GLY A 252 13.21 6.58 -13.92
CA GLY A 252 13.18 7.19 -15.25
C GLY A 252 12.02 6.74 -16.14
N PRO A 253 12.09 7.03 -17.46
CA PRO A 253 10.99 6.82 -18.41
C PRO A 253 10.70 5.35 -18.72
N ASN A 254 11.64 4.45 -18.49
CA ASN A 254 11.47 3.02 -18.70
C ASN A 254 10.81 2.36 -17.49
N THR A 255 9.69 2.92 -17.03
CA THR A 255 8.99 2.48 -15.83
C THR A 255 7.53 2.20 -16.13
N VAL A 256 7.02 1.11 -15.57
CA VAL A 256 5.63 0.67 -15.72
C VAL A 256 5.05 0.36 -14.36
N LEU A 257 3.81 0.78 -14.15
CA LEU A 257 3.06 0.47 -12.94
C LEU A 257 2.41 -0.91 -13.07
N VAL A 258 2.45 -1.68 -11.99
CA VAL A 258 1.84 -3.01 -11.90
C VAL A 258 0.90 -3.05 -10.71
N GLY A 259 -0.28 -3.62 -10.85
CA GLY A 259 -1.17 -3.77 -9.70
C GLY A 259 -2.34 -4.68 -9.98
N HIS A 260 -3.19 -4.84 -8.98
CA HIS A 260 -4.41 -5.64 -9.09
C HIS A 260 -5.60 -4.69 -8.97
N ASN A 261 -6.29 -4.40 -10.08
CA ASN A 261 -7.27 -3.32 -10.16
C ASN A 261 -6.67 -1.93 -9.80
N LEU A 262 -5.46 -1.68 -10.30
CA LEU A 262 -4.56 -0.61 -9.86
C LEU A 262 -5.12 0.81 -10.04
N VAL A 263 -6.05 1.00 -11.00
CA VAL A 263 -6.63 2.31 -11.32
C VAL A 263 -7.24 2.95 -10.08
N GLY A 264 -7.84 2.15 -9.18
CA GLY A 264 -8.37 2.64 -7.91
C GLY A 264 -7.29 3.27 -7.03
N ASP A 265 -6.17 2.57 -6.86
CA ASP A 265 -5.09 2.96 -5.95
C ASP A 265 -4.35 4.19 -6.45
N VAL A 266 -4.00 4.25 -7.74
CA VAL A 266 -3.31 5.41 -8.33
C VAL A 266 -4.21 6.66 -8.32
N THR A 267 -5.52 6.48 -8.52
CA THR A 267 -6.49 7.58 -8.41
C THR A 267 -6.53 8.10 -6.97
N ALA A 268 -6.59 7.21 -5.98
CA ALA A 268 -6.58 7.59 -4.58
C ALA A 268 -5.27 8.29 -4.18
N LEU A 269 -4.11 7.80 -4.63
CA LEU A 269 -2.82 8.44 -4.41
C LEU A 269 -2.75 9.85 -5.04
N ALA A 270 -3.24 10.00 -6.27
CA ALA A 270 -3.28 11.29 -6.95
C ALA A 270 -4.24 12.29 -6.27
N ASP A 271 -5.46 11.84 -5.93
CA ASP A 271 -6.52 12.71 -5.46
C ASP A 271 -6.41 13.03 -3.97
N ILE A 272 -6.00 12.07 -3.14
CA ILE A 272 -5.90 12.24 -1.68
C ILE A 272 -4.50 12.75 -1.30
N LEU A 273 -3.44 12.10 -1.80
CA LEU A 273 -2.06 12.39 -1.39
C LEU A 273 -1.35 13.39 -2.30
N LYS A 274 -1.96 13.75 -3.43
CA LYS A 274 -1.39 14.68 -4.43
C LYS A 274 -0.09 14.15 -5.03
N VAL A 275 0.03 12.83 -5.14
CA VAL A 275 1.10 12.17 -5.90
C VAL A 275 0.95 12.53 -7.37
N LYS A 276 2.05 12.93 -8.01
CA LYS A 276 2.07 13.20 -9.45
C LYS A 276 2.72 12.03 -10.17
N PHE A 277 1.91 11.29 -10.91
CA PHE A 277 2.40 10.22 -11.77
C PHE A 277 2.87 10.81 -13.09
N PRO A 278 4.09 10.47 -13.57
CA PRO A 278 4.54 10.88 -14.89
C PRO A 278 3.60 10.45 -16.02
N ASP A 279 3.49 11.27 -17.05
CA ASP A 279 2.55 11.03 -18.17
C ASP A 279 2.91 9.81 -19.01
N TYR A 280 4.20 9.46 -19.07
CA TYR A 280 4.70 8.31 -19.81
C TYR A 280 4.39 6.95 -19.17
N LEU A 281 3.92 6.93 -17.91
CA LEU A 281 3.69 5.68 -17.20
C LEU A 281 2.56 4.88 -17.86
N LYS A 282 2.85 3.62 -18.11
CA LYS A 282 1.87 2.62 -18.54
C LYS A 282 1.45 1.78 -17.33
N ILE A 283 0.27 1.18 -17.40
CA ILE A 283 -0.27 0.32 -16.34
C ILE A 283 -0.44 -1.11 -16.88
N VAL A 284 0.12 -2.07 -16.15
CA VAL A 284 -0.19 -3.49 -16.28
C VAL A 284 -1.13 -3.88 -15.15
N ASP A 285 -2.34 -4.28 -15.51
CA ASP A 285 -3.30 -4.79 -14.54
C ASP A 285 -3.26 -6.32 -14.48
N THR A 286 -2.86 -6.84 -13.32
CA THR A 286 -2.76 -8.29 -13.08
C THR A 286 -4.13 -8.97 -13.05
N GLU A 287 -5.21 -8.25 -12.75
CA GLU A 287 -6.57 -8.77 -12.88
C GLU A 287 -6.89 -9.08 -14.35
N ASN A 288 -6.53 -8.16 -15.27
CA ASN A 288 -6.71 -8.37 -16.70
C ASN A 288 -5.86 -9.53 -17.23
N LEU A 289 -4.60 -9.63 -16.78
CA LEU A 289 -3.73 -10.77 -17.10
C LEU A 289 -4.37 -12.09 -16.64
N TRP A 290 -4.83 -12.16 -15.40
CA TRP A 290 -5.48 -13.35 -14.86
C TRP A 290 -6.75 -13.73 -15.63
N ASN A 291 -7.65 -12.78 -15.86
CA ASN A 291 -8.90 -13.01 -16.58
C ASN A 291 -8.66 -13.51 -18.01
N SER A 292 -7.62 -12.99 -18.69
CA SER A 292 -7.24 -13.46 -20.02
C SER A 292 -6.75 -14.90 -20.03
N MET A 293 -6.18 -15.36 -18.92
CA MET A 293 -5.70 -16.73 -18.80
C MET A 293 -6.85 -17.68 -18.55
N VAL A 294 -7.77 -17.37 -17.64
CA VAL A 294 -8.88 -18.29 -17.28
C VAL A 294 -10.00 -18.34 -18.34
N GLY A 295 -10.04 -17.37 -19.25
CA GLY A 295 -10.95 -17.35 -20.40
C GLY A 295 -12.24 -16.57 -20.16
N ALA A 296 -12.78 -15.99 -21.24
CA ALA A 296 -13.92 -15.06 -21.18
C ALA A 296 -15.23 -15.69 -20.67
N GLU A 297 -15.44 -16.99 -20.93
CA GLU A 297 -16.66 -17.70 -20.52
C GLU A 297 -16.78 -17.83 -18.99
N THR A 298 -15.65 -17.80 -18.28
CA THR A 298 -15.59 -17.91 -16.83
C THR A 298 -15.28 -16.58 -16.15
N ALA A 299 -14.84 -15.55 -16.88
CA ALA A 299 -14.42 -14.26 -16.34
C ALA A 299 -15.48 -13.59 -15.43
N GLY A 300 -16.77 -13.71 -15.73
CA GLY A 300 -17.85 -13.17 -14.89
C GLY A 300 -18.15 -13.98 -13.61
N GLN A 301 -17.58 -15.17 -13.48
CA GLN A 301 -17.77 -16.10 -12.35
C GLN A 301 -16.45 -16.41 -11.63
N CYS A 302 -15.32 -16.02 -12.19
CA CYS A 302 -14.00 -16.30 -11.64
C CYS A 302 -13.73 -15.42 -10.42
N LYS A 303 -13.21 -16.06 -9.37
CA LYS A 303 -12.66 -15.34 -8.24
C LYS A 303 -11.39 -14.65 -8.71
N VAL A 304 -11.37 -13.33 -8.62
CA VAL A 304 -10.21 -12.51 -9.01
C VAL A 304 -9.38 -12.06 -7.81
N SER A 305 -9.80 -12.29 -6.57
CA SER A 305 -9.05 -11.88 -5.38
C SER A 305 -7.60 -12.37 -5.42
N MET A 306 -6.65 -11.51 -5.04
CA MET A 306 -5.21 -11.82 -5.02
C MET A 306 -4.90 -13.17 -4.35
N GLY A 307 -5.42 -13.45 -3.15
CA GLY A 307 -5.19 -14.73 -2.48
C GLY A 307 -5.68 -15.96 -3.27
N TYR A 308 -6.75 -15.82 -4.08
CA TYR A 308 -7.18 -16.91 -4.97
C TYR A 308 -6.18 -17.12 -6.11
N ILE A 309 -5.74 -16.03 -6.75
CA ILE A 309 -4.75 -16.07 -7.82
C ILE A 309 -3.46 -16.72 -7.33
N LEU A 310 -2.93 -16.27 -6.18
CA LEU A 310 -1.70 -16.82 -5.58
C LEU A 310 -1.83 -18.31 -5.29
N ASN A 311 -2.97 -18.76 -4.74
CA ASN A 311 -3.24 -20.19 -4.53
C ASN A 311 -3.25 -20.98 -5.85
N LYS A 312 -3.84 -20.43 -6.93
CA LYS A 312 -3.86 -21.09 -8.24
C LYS A 312 -2.50 -21.13 -8.92
N LEU A 313 -1.69 -20.11 -8.69
CA LEU A 313 -0.31 -20.05 -9.14
C LEU A 313 0.65 -20.87 -8.24
N SER A 314 0.14 -21.50 -7.18
CA SER A 314 0.95 -22.21 -6.17
C SER A 314 2.04 -21.33 -5.57
N ILE A 315 1.77 -20.03 -5.39
CA ILE A 315 2.65 -19.09 -4.72
C ILE A 315 2.30 -19.11 -3.22
N PRO A 316 3.21 -19.56 -2.34
CA PRO A 316 3.00 -19.49 -0.90
C PRO A 316 2.86 -18.03 -0.48
N HIS A 317 1.79 -17.74 0.27
CA HIS A 317 1.53 -16.40 0.77
C HIS A 317 1.03 -16.41 2.21
N SER A 318 1.18 -15.27 2.86
CA SER A 318 0.65 -15.00 4.21
C SER A 318 0.51 -13.49 4.37
N TYR A 319 -0.35 -13.08 5.31
CA TYR A 319 -0.50 -11.68 5.69
C TYR A 319 -0.87 -10.75 4.53
N LEU A 320 -1.81 -11.21 3.68
CA LEU A 320 -2.53 -10.32 2.77
C LEU A 320 -3.26 -9.24 3.57
N HIS A 321 -3.54 -8.09 2.96
CA HIS A 321 -3.98 -6.85 3.61
C HIS A 321 -2.87 -6.15 4.41
N ASN A 322 -1.65 -6.34 3.92
CA ASN A 322 -0.48 -5.58 4.30
C ASN A 322 0.06 -5.03 2.98
N GLY A 323 0.02 -3.71 2.80
CA GLY A 323 0.19 -3.12 1.48
C GLY A 323 1.48 -3.57 0.77
N VAL A 324 2.61 -3.68 1.48
CA VAL A 324 3.86 -4.11 0.81
C VAL A 324 3.86 -5.59 0.44
N ASN A 325 3.28 -6.45 1.28
CA ASN A 325 3.17 -7.87 0.97
C ASN A 325 2.27 -8.05 -0.27
N ASP A 326 1.16 -7.33 -0.33
CA ASP A 326 0.23 -7.37 -1.46
C ASP A 326 0.89 -6.86 -2.75
N SER A 327 1.64 -5.75 -2.69
CA SER A 327 2.43 -5.27 -3.84
C SER A 327 3.51 -6.26 -4.29
N TYR A 328 4.18 -6.94 -3.34
CA TYR A 328 5.21 -7.94 -3.62
C TYR A 328 4.61 -9.17 -4.29
N TYR A 329 3.51 -9.69 -3.75
CA TYR A 329 2.82 -10.84 -4.31
C TYR A 329 2.20 -10.53 -5.66
N THR A 330 1.65 -9.33 -5.83
CA THR A 330 1.13 -8.85 -7.12
C THR A 330 2.23 -8.84 -8.18
N LEU A 331 3.40 -8.31 -7.86
CA LEU A 331 4.54 -8.29 -8.77
C LEU A 331 5.06 -9.70 -9.09
N THR A 332 5.13 -10.57 -8.07
CA THR A 332 5.55 -11.97 -8.23
C THR A 332 4.59 -12.74 -9.14
N ALA A 333 3.28 -12.58 -8.91
CA ALA A 333 2.24 -13.16 -9.76
C ALA A 333 2.32 -12.63 -11.18
N CYS A 334 2.53 -11.32 -11.36
CA CYS A 334 2.71 -10.69 -12.67
C CYS A 334 3.89 -11.32 -13.46
N LEU A 335 5.05 -11.48 -12.82
CA LEU A 335 6.24 -12.09 -13.42
C LEU A 335 5.99 -13.55 -13.81
N LEU A 336 5.35 -14.32 -12.93
CA LEU A 336 5.04 -15.74 -13.19
C LEU A 336 4.03 -15.89 -14.34
N MET A 337 2.92 -15.16 -14.29
CA MET A 337 1.89 -15.15 -15.33
C MET A 337 2.47 -14.76 -16.69
N SER A 338 3.42 -13.82 -16.71
CA SER A 338 4.03 -13.35 -17.96
C SER A 338 5.11 -14.28 -18.51
N SER A 339 5.56 -15.27 -17.73
CA SER A 339 6.63 -16.19 -18.13
C SER A 339 6.24 -17.00 -19.38
N PRO A 340 7.08 -17.07 -20.43
CA PRO A 340 6.78 -17.85 -21.63
C PRO A 340 6.48 -19.32 -21.34
N SER A 341 7.20 -19.91 -20.38
CA SER A 341 7.00 -21.30 -19.95
C SER A 341 5.63 -21.49 -19.32
N PHE A 342 5.21 -20.54 -18.47
CA PHE A 342 3.90 -20.58 -17.84
C PHE A 342 2.79 -20.44 -18.88
N ILE A 343 2.88 -19.44 -19.76
CA ILE A 343 1.88 -19.20 -20.81
C ILE A 343 1.71 -20.42 -21.72
N LYS A 344 2.81 -21.04 -22.15
CA LYS A 344 2.80 -22.23 -23.02
C LYS A 344 2.10 -23.42 -22.35
N ASN A 345 2.33 -23.62 -21.04
CA ASN A 345 1.77 -24.74 -20.28
C ASN A 345 0.33 -24.49 -19.81
N SER A 346 -0.03 -23.23 -19.58
CA SER A 346 -1.35 -22.84 -19.07
C SER A 346 -2.42 -22.76 -20.17
N ARG A 347 -2.06 -22.42 -21.41
CA ARG A 347 -3.02 -22.30 -22.52
C ARG A 347 -3.84 -23.57 -22.79
N PRO A 348 -3.27 -24.78 -22.91
CA PRO A 348 -4.06 -25.99 -23.14
C PRO A 348 -5.00 -26.34 -22.00
N ALA A 349 -4.60 -26.04 -20.76
CA ALA A 349 -5.40 -26.31 -19.55
C ALA A 349 -6.53 -25.30 -19.33
N LEU A 350 -6.45 -24.10 -19.92
CA LEU A 350 -7.41 -23.02 -19.73
C LEU A 350 -8.31 -22.77 -20.94
N SER A 351 -7.93 -23.18 -22.15
CA SER A 351 -8.80 -23.13 -23.34
C SER A 351 -9.88 -24.21 -23.33
N ASN A 352 -9.61 -25.33 -22.67
CA ASN A 352 -10.60 -26.36 -22.33
C ASN A 352 -10.63 -26.47 -20.81
N PRO A 353 -11.18 -25.48 -20.09
CA PRO A 353 -11.44 -25.70 -18.68
C PRO A 353 -12.33 -26.96 -18.64
N PRO A 354 -12.01 -27.98 -17.81
CA PRO A 354 -12.88 -29.14 -17.71
C PRO A 354 -14.30 -28.62 -17.54
N VAL A 355 -15.19 -28.96 -18.48
CA VAL A 355 -16.59 -28.55 -18.44
C VAL A 355 -17.11 -29.14 -17.15
N MET A 356 -17.13 -28.32 -16.10
CA MET A 356 -17.58 -28.81 -14.80
C MET A 356 -19.08 -29.02 -14.92
N GLU A 357 -19.47 -30.27 -15.07
CA GLU A 357 -20.83 -30.70 -14.81
C GLU A 357 -21.29 -30.10 -13.48
N LYS A 358 -22.58 -29.75 -13.36
CA LYS A 358 -23.14 -29.13 -12.15
C LYS A 358 -22.82 -29.92 -10.87
N ASP A 359 -22.59 -31.20 -11.07
CA ASP A 359 -22.24 -32.32 -10.21
C ASP A 359 -20.77 -32.21 -9.74
N GLU A 360 -19.87 -31.86 -10.65
CA GLU A 360 -18.43 -31.71 -10.40
C GLU A 360 -18.09 -30.40 -9.70
N ARG A 361 -18.98 -29.39 -9.67
CA ARG A 361 -18.82 -28.26 -8.72
C ARG A 361 -18.79 -28.73 -7.26
N GLY A 362 -19.42 -29.87 -6.96
CA GLY A 362 -19.31 -30.57 -5.68
C GLY A 362 -18.03 -31.40 -5.55
N ALA A 363 -17.54 -31.98 -6.66
CA ALA A 363 -16.33 -32.80 -6.68
C ALA A 363 -15.03 -31.99 -6.75
N TRP A 364 -15.02 -30.79 -7.33
CA TRP A 364 -13.85 -29.91 -7.35
C TRP A 364 -13.58 -29.28 -5.98
N LYS A 365 -14.62 -29.14 -5.14
CA LYS A 365 -14.45 -28.94 -3.69
C LYS A 365 -13.75 -30.12 -2.99
N LYS A 366 -13.73 -31.32 -3.60
CA LYS A 366 -13.02 -32.50 -3.11
C LYS A 366 -11.66 -32.70 -3.79
N PHE A 367 -11.45 -32.19 -5.01
CA PHE A 367 -10.27 -32.43 -5.86
C PHE A 367 -9.26 -31.28 -5.91
N THR A 368 -9.68 -30.05 -5.58
CA THR A 368 -8.76 -29.26 -4.77
C THR A 368 -8.72 -30.04 -3.46
N PRO A 369 -7.57 -30.61 -3.01
CA PRO A 369 -7.45 -30.76 -1.57
C PRO A 369 -7.86 -29.40 -1.04
N GLU A 370 -8.61 -29.35 0.05
CA GLU A 370 -8.49 -28.16 0.87
C GLU A 370 -6.97 -28.05 1.10
N LEU A 371 -6.28 -27.24 0.29
CA LEU A 371 -5.33 -26.27 0.77
C LEU A 371 -6.18 -25.50 1.74
N LYS A 372 -6.37 -26.13 2.91
CA LYS A 372 -6.82 -25.49 4.12
C LYS A 372 -5.92 -24.29 4.11
N PHE A 373 -6.54 -23.11 4.09
CA PHE A 373 -5.85 -21.87 4.42
C PHE A 373 -4.74 -22.23 5.40
N ASN A 374 -3.53 -21.73 5.16
CA ASN A 374 -2.43 -21.90 6.11
C ASN A 374 -3.07 -21.84 7.51
N PRO A 375 -2.90 -22.86 8.39
CA PRO A 375 -3.60 -22.91 9.66
C PRO A 375 -3.59 -21.56 10.41
N ALA A 376 -2.57 -20.73 10.18
CA ALA A 376 -2.51 -19.32 10.57
C ALA A 376 -3.65 -18.43 10.03
N GLU A 377 -3.94 -18.39 8.73
CA GLU A 377 -5.00 -17.57 8.13
C GLU A 377 -6.41 -18.04 8.52
N GLN A 378 -6.63 -19.36 8.53
CA GLN A 378 -7.89 -19.95 9.01
C GLN A 378 -8.12 -19.60 10.48
N TYR A 379 -7.08 -19.67 11.30
CA TYR A 379 -7.10 -19.26 12.70
C TYR A 379 -7.37 -17.76 12.88
N VAL A 380 -6.74 -16.89 12.07
CA VAL A 380 -6.96 -15.43 12.12
C VAL A 380 -8.41 -15.11 11.75
N MET A 381 -8.95 -15.72 10.70
CA MET A 381 -10.34 -15.53 10.28
C MET A 381 -11.35 -16.05 11.30
N GLU A 382 -11.11 -17.22 11.90
CA GLU A 382 -11.95 -17.74 12.98
C GLU A 382 -11.89 -16.86 14.24
N LYS A 383 -10.72 -16.33 14.59
CA LYS A 383 -10.55 -15.40 15.72
C LYS A 383 -11.22 -14.05 15.47
N CYS A 384 -11.21 -13.55 14.23
CA CYS A 384 -11.96 -12.35 13.85
C CYS A 384 -13.47 -12.57 14.02
N LYS A 385 -13.99 -13.76 13.66
CA LYS A 385 -15.39 -14.14 13.86
C LYS A 385 -15.76 -14.40 15.32
N LYS A 386 -14.84 -14.92 16.14
CA LYS A 386 -15.08 -15.34 17.54
C LYS A 386 -14.81 -14.24 18.58
N LYS A 387 -14.55 -12.98 18.20
CA LYS A 387 -14.38 -11.85 19.14
C LYS A 387 -15.71 -11.34 19.71
N THR A 388 -16.38 -12.22 20.46
CA THR A 388 -17.30 -11.90 21.55
C THR A 388 -16.91 -12.75 22.77
N GLY A 389 -15.93 -12.28 23.56
CA GLY A 389 -15.90 -12.63 25.00
C GLY A 389 -14.88 -13.63 25.57
N LYS A 390 -13.80 -14.06 24.89
CA LYS A 390 -12.76 -14.88 25.56
C LYS A 390 -11.35 -14.27 25.50
N LYS A 391 -10.67 -14.27 26.65
CA LYS A 391 -9.27 -13.84 26.86
C LYS A 391 -8.32 -14.76 26.08
N ASN A 392 -7.46 -14.19 25.25
CA ASN A 392 -6.55 -14.93 24.36
C ASN A 392 -5.22 -15.27 25.05
N SER A 393 -4.73 -16.49 24.83
CA SER A 393 -3.34 -16.88 25.05
C SER A 393 -2.39 -16.07 24.15
N PRO A 394 -1.15 -15.79 24.60
CA PRO A 394 -0.16 -15.05 23.81
C PRO A 394 0.19 -15.85 22.55
N LEU A 395 0.14 -15.18 21.40
CA LEU A 395 0.63 -15.74 20.13
C LEU A 395 2.16 -15.90 20.21
N PRO A 396 2.73 -16.90 19.51
CA PRO A 396 4.18 -17.01 19.38
C PRO A 396 4.75 -15.69 18.85
N GLN A 397 5.83 -15.21 19.48
CA GLN A 397 6.53 -14.01 19.04
C GLN A 397 7.21 -14.30 17.70
N THR A 398 6.53 -14.01 16.60
CA THR A 398 7.15 -13.96 15.28
C THR A 398 8.05 -12.72 15.23
N HIS A 399 9.27 -12.89 14.72
CA HIS A 399 10.23 -11.81 14.52
C HIS A 399 9.70 -10.86 13.43
N PHE A 400 9.01 -9.81 13.85
CA PHE A 400 8.56 -8.74 12.95
C PHE A 400 9.63 -7.66 12.85
N TYR A 401 9.79 -7.09 11.64
CA TYR A 401 10.66 -5.94 11.45
C TYR A 401 10.14 -4.73 12.25
N PRO A 402 11.02 -4.00 12.95
CA PRO A 402 10.59 -2.84 13.72
C PRO A 402 10.12 -1.73 12.77
N ILE A 403 9.03 -1.06 13.15
CA ILE A 403 8.58 0.16 12.49
C ILE A 403 9.54 1.28 12.87
N ILE A 404 10.20 1.88 11.88
CA ILE A 404 11.15 2.98 12.08
C ILE A 404 10.61 4.30 11.55
N PRO A 405 11.01 5.44 12.15
CA PRO A 405 10.73 6.75 11.56
C PRO A 405 11.35 6.85 10.16
N PHE A 406 10.60 7.41 9.21
CA PHE A 406 11.10 7.65 7.86
C PHE A 406 12.11 8.80 7.83
N ASP A 407 13.29 8.55 7.27
CA ASP A 407 14.32 9.56 6.99
C ASP A 407 14.48 9.69 5.47
N LEU A 408 14.16 10.87 4.94
CA LEU A 408 14.21 11.15 3.51
C LEU A 408 15.64 11.11 2.95
N ASN A 409 16.65 11.49 3.72
CA ASN A 409 18.04 11.49 3.25
C ASN A 409 18.59 10.07 3.19
N ALA A 410 18.31 9.26 4.23
CA ALA A 410 18.65 7.84 4.22
C ALA A 410 17.94 7.12 3.07
N PHE A 411 16.68 7.47 2.80
CA PHE A 411 15.92 6.93 1.68
C PHE A 411 16.51 7.30 0.32
N GLN A 412 16.99 8.54 0.13
CA GLN A 412 17.65 8.94 -1.11
C GLN A 412 18.92 8.13 -1.37
N GLN A 413 19.74 7.92 -0.35
CA GLN A 413 20.93 7.09 -0.47
C GLN A 413 20.55 5.65 -0.83
N TYR A 414 19.54 5.12 -0.17
CA TYR A 414 19.03 3.78 -0.44
C TYR A 414 18.47 3.62 -1.88
N LEU A 415 17.85 4.66 -2.44
CA LEU A 415 17.43 4.68 -3.84
C LEU A 415 18.60 4.69 -4.83
N LEU A 416 19.72 5.34 -4.50
CA LEU A 416 20.92 5.32 -5.35
C LEU A 416 21.45 3.89 -5.48
N ASP A 417 21.56 3.19 -4.36
CA ASP A 417 22.06 1.82 -4.31
C ASP A 417 21.24 0.89 -5.22
N ILE A 418 19.92 1.11 -5.35
CA ILE A 418 19.02 0.30 -6.19
C ILE A 418 19.17 0.59 -7.69
N THR A 419 19.53 1.82 -8.04
CA THR A 419 19.65 2.23 -9.45
C THR A 419 21.05 2.03 -10.02
N GLU A 420 22.07 1.97 -9.18
CA GLU A 420 23.47 1.90 -9.59
C GLU A 420 24.10 0.50 -9.48
N SER A 421 23.49 -0.40 -8.69
CA SER A 421 23.80 -1.84 -8.71
C SER A 421 23.20 -2.52 -9.94
#